data_AF-A0A1S9BQZ8-F1
#
_entry.id   AF-A0A1S9BQZ8-F1
#
_cell.length_a   1.000
_cell.length_b   1.000
_cell.length_c   1.000
_cell.angle_alpha   90.00
_cell.angle_beta   90.00
_cell.angle_gamma   90.00
#
_symmetry.space_group_name_H-M   'P 1'
#
loop_
_entity.id
_entity.type
_entity.pdbx_description
1 polymer ?
#
loop_
_entity_poly.entity_id
_entity_poly.type
_entity_poly.pdbx_seq_one_letter_code
_entity_poly.pdbx_strand_id
1 'polypeptide(L)'
;METSNDKFEIIHETINKADNRLSVSMLCEIAGVSRSGYYNWVASEKNRMAKELQDRADFELILIAYTHRGYDKGAQGIYMRLIHMDPPIVMNVKKIRRLMKKYGLICEIRKANPYRRMAKAIKTNNVADNLVKRQFEAYGPRKILLTDITYIPFNGEFCYLSTIIDAFTKQILSYVLSKSLEVDFVLETVNTMIEKH
;
A
#
# COMPACT_ATOMS: atom_id res chain seq x y z
N MET A 1 5.26 -27.86 -4.69
CA MET A 1 6.67 -28.18 -4.97
C MET A 1 7.36 -28.28 -3.63
N GLU A 2 7.72 -29.49 -3.22
CA GLU A 2 8.56 -29.72 -2.04
C GLU A 2 9.87 -28.96 -2.21
N THR A 3 10.25 -28.18 -1.20
CA THR A 3 11.50 -27.42 -1.23
C THR A 3 12.66 -28.34 -0.85
N SER A 4 13.88 -28.00 -1.26
CA SER A 4 15.07 -28.76 -0.84
C SER A 4 15.24 -28.81 0.67
N ASN A 5 14.69 -27.83 1.41
CA ASN A 5 14.71 -27.78 2.87
C ASN A 5 13.85 -28.90 3.48
N ASP A 6 12.64 -29.11 2.95
CA ASP A 6 11.72 -30.17 3.40
C ASP A 6 12.33 -31.55 3.19
N LYS A 7 13.05 -31.73 2.07
CA LYS A 7 13.79 -32.97 1.78
C LYS A 7 14.91 -33.22 2.79
N PHE A 8 15.68 -32.19 3.16
CA PHE A 8 16.74 -32.35 4.16
C PHE A 8 16.20 -32.64 5.55
N GLU A 9 15.05 -32.07 5.92
CA GLU A 9 14.36 -32.36 7.17
C GLU A 9 13.93 -33.83 7.25
N ILE A 10 13.27 -34.35 6.22
CA ILE A 10 12.88 -35.77 6.13
C ILE A 10 14.11 -36.70 6.20
N ILE A 11 15.19 -36.36 5.50
CA ILE A 11 16.45 -37.12 5.56
C ILE A 11 16.99 -37.13 7.00
N HIS A 12 17.00 -35.97 7.67
CA HIS A 12 17.51 -35.84 9.03
C HIS A 12 16.66 -36.63 10.04
N GLU A 13 15.33 -36.55 9.94
CA GLU A 13 14.41 -37.35 10.75
C GLU A 13 14.62 -38.86 10.52
N THR A 14 14.76 -39.27 9.26
CA THR A 14 14.94 -40.69 8.90
C THR A 14 16.26 -41.23 9.43
N ILE A 15 17.33 -40.44 9.43
CA ILE A 15 18.63 -40.83 9.99
C ILE A 15 18.54 -41.09 11.51
N ASN A 16 17.73 -40.30 12.22
CA ASN A 16 17.57 -40.38 13.67
C ASN A 16 16.59 -41.48 14.14
N LYS A 17 15.93 -42.19 13.22
CA LYS A 17 15.05 -43.33 13.57
C LYS A 17 15.85 -44.58 13.90
N ALA A 18 15.44 -45.31 14.94
CA ALA A 18 16.14 -46.48 15.47
C ALA A 18 16.21 -47.68 14.52
N ASP A 19 15.31 -47.75 13.53
CA ASP A 19 15.22 -48.81 12.52
C ASP A 19 15.93 -48.45 11.21
N ASN A 20 16.59 -47.30 11.14
CA ASN A 20 17.23 -46.83 9.93
C ASN A 20 18.43 -47.70 9.53
N ARG A 21 18.40 -48.22 8.30
CA ARG A 21 19.48 -48.99 7.67
C ARG A 21 20.16 -48.25 6.51
N LEU A 22 19.69 -47.04 6.19
CA LEU A 22 20.13 -46.28 5.03
C LEU A 22 21.18 -45.25 5.43
N SER A 23 22.24 -45.15 4.62
CA SER A 23 23.25 -44.11 4.79
C SER A 23 22.74 -42.76 4.29
N VAL A 24 23.35 -41.67 4.77
CA VAL A 24 23.09 -40.30 4.29
C VAL A 24 23.24 -40.20 2.76
N SER A 25 24.18 -40.96 2.18
CA SER A 25 24.39 -40.99 0.73
C SER A 25 23.19 -41.55 -0.02
N MET A 26 22.65 -42.67 0.45
CA MET A 26 21.49 -43.33 -0.17
C MET A 26 20.23 -42.45 -0.04
N LEU A 27 20.02 -41.85 1.14
CA LEU A 27 18.88 -40.96 1.37
C LEU A 27 18.94 -39.69 0.51
N CYS A 28 20.13 -39.10 0.36
CA CYS A 28 20.33 -37.95 -0.52
C CYS A 28 20.10 -38.30 -2.00
N GLU A 29 20.57 -39.47 -2.43
CA GLU A 29 20.36 -39.98 -3.80
C GLU A 29 18.88 -40.19 -4.10
N ILE A 30 18.15 -40.87 -3.21
CA ILE A 30 16.69 -41.11 -3.32
C ILE A 30 15.93 -39.78 -3.41
N ALA A 31 16.27 -38.80 -2.58
CA ALA A 31 15.61 -37.50 -2.55
C ALA A 31 16.04 -36.56 -3.70
N GLY A 32 17.08 -36.91 -4.46
CA GLY A 32 17.64 -36.10 -5.54
C GLY A 32 18.32 -34.81 -5.04
N VAL A 33 19.02 -34.88 -3.90
CA VAL A 33 19.74 -33.74 -3.29
C VAL A 33 21.21 -34.08 -3.05
N SER A 34 22.07 -33.07 -2.93
CA SER A 34 23.50 -33.30 -2.69
C SER A 34 23.80 -33.56 -1.21
N ARG A 35 24.76 -34.44 -0.93
CA ARG A 35 25.28 -34.69 0.42
C ARG A 35 25.87 -33.43 1.07
N SER A 36 26.61 -32.64 0.30
CA SER A 36 27.17 -31.37 0.78
C SER A 36 26.08 -30.38 1.16
N GLY A 37 24.97 -30.35 0.41
CA GLY A 37 23.78 -29.57 0.77
C GLY A 37 23.17 -29.99 2.10
N TYR A 38 23.04 -31.30 2.33
CA TYR A 38 22.55 -31.85 3.60
C TYR A 38 23.44 -31.45 4.78
N TYR A 39 24.76 -31.64 4.70
CA TYR A 39 25.66 -31.28 5.81
C TYR A 39 25.71 -29.77 6.05
N ASN A 40 25.64 -28.95 4.99
CA ASN A 40 25.49 -27.50 5.13
C ASN A 40 24.18 -27.12 5.81
N TRP A 41 23.09 -27.85 5.50
CA TRP A 41 21.81 -27.70 6.19
C TRP A 41 21.93 -28.09 7.67
N VAL A 42 22.57 -29.21 8.02
CA VAL A 42 22.77 -29.55 9.45
C VAL A 42 23.61 -28.47 10.15
N ALA A 43 24.74 -28.06 9.56
CA ALA A 43 25.64 -27.07 10.15
C ALA A 43 25.00 -25.68 10.35
N SER A 44 24.05 -25.30 9.50
CA SER A 44 23.37 -23.99 9.55
C SER A 44 22.12 -23.97 10.43
N GLU A 45 21.81 -25.05 11.16
CA GLU A 45 20.62 -25.18 12.00
C GLU A 45 20.47 -24.02 12.98
N LYS A 46 21.51 -23.71 13.76
CA LYS A 46 21.50 -22.61 14.74
C LYS A 46 21.15 -21.27 14.09
N ASN A 47 21.70 -20.99 12.90
CA ASN A 47 21.43 -19.77 12.16
C ASN A 47 19.99 -19.73 11.61
N ARG A 48 19.45 -20.87 11.16
CA ARG A 48 18.03 -20.97 10.75
C ARG A 48 17.10 -20.71 11.92
N MET A 49 17.36 -21.32 13.08
CA MET A 49 16.56 -21.12 14.30
C MET A 49 16.59 -19.66 14.76
N ALA A 50 17.76 -19.03 14.78
CA ALA A 50 17.89 -17.62 15.14
C ALA A 50 17.11 -16.71 14.17
N LYS A 51 17.18 -17.00 12.86
CA LYS A 51 16.42 -16.27 11.84
C LYS A 51 14.92 -16.47 11.99
N GLU A 52 14.46 -17.67 12.33
CA GLU A 52 13.05 -17.96 12.58
C GLU A 52 12.52 -17.20 13.80
N LEU A 53 13.31 -17.18 14.88
CA LEU A 53 12.98 -16.41 16.09
C LEU A 53 12.87 -14.92 15.80
N GLN A 54 13.82 -14.37 15.03
CA GLN A 54 13.80 -12.98 14.60
C GLN A 54 12.59 -12.68 13.71
N ASP A 55 12.31 -13.54 12.71
CA ASP A 55 11.15 -13.40 11.83
C ASP A 55 9.83 -13.40 12.62
N ARG A 56 9.74 -14.22 13.68
CA ARG A 56 8.58 -14.24 14.58
C ARG A 56 8.44 -12.94 15.37
N ALA A 57 9.53 -12.45 15.97
CA ALA A 57 9.53 -11.18 16.68
C ALA A 57 9.14 -10.00 15.77
N ASP A 58 9.69 -9.97 14.54
CA ASP A 58 9.33 -8.97 13.54
C ASP A 58 7.86 -9.08 13.10
N PHE A 59 7.33 -10.30 13.04
CA PHE A 59 5.93 -10.52 12.67
C PHE A 59 4.96 -10.03 13.74
N GLU A 60 5.28 -10.15 15.03
CA GLU A 60 4.46 -9.56 16.11
C GLU A 60 4.33 -8.04 15.95
N LEU A 61 5.42 -7.36 15.60
CA LEU A 61 5.38 -5.92 15.30
C LEU A 61 4.51 -5.61 14.08
N ILE A 62 4.58 -6.44 13.04
CA ILE A 62 3.69 -6.35 11.87
C ILE A 62 2.23 -6.50 12.29
N LEU A 63 1.90 -7.43 13.20
CA LEU A 63 0.54 -7.69 13.65
C LEU A 63 -0.04 -6.50 14.43
N ILE A 64 0.75 -5.87 15.30
CA ILE A 64 0.38 -4.63 16.01
C ILE A 64 0.08 -3.52 15.00
N ALA A 65 0.93 -3.34 14.00
CA ALA A 65 0.74 -2.33 12.97
C ALA A 65 -0.48 -2.64 12.07
N TYR A 66 -0.69 -3.92 11.75
CA TYR A 66 -1.77 -4.41 10.92
C TYR A 66 -3.14 -4.08 11.50
N THR A 67 -3.36 -4.33 12.80
CA THR A 67 -4.66 -4.13 13.47
C THR A 67 -4.94 -2.69 13.92
N HIS A 68 -3.95 -1.80 13.84
CA HIS A 68 -4.08 -0.42 14.29
C HIS A 68 -5.32 0.31 13.71
N ARG A 69 -6.16 0.93 14.54
CA ARG A 69 -7.42 1.59 14.11
C ARG A 69 -8.50 0.67 13.50
N GLY A 70 -8.43 -0.64 13.76
CA GLY A 70 -9.54 -1.56 13.49
C GLY A 70 -9.80 -1.87 12.01
N TYR A 71 -8.80 -1.70 11.14
CA TYR A 71 -8.87 -2.18 9.76
C TYR A 71 -7.53 -2.70 9.27
N ASP A 72 -7.62 -3.69 8.38
CA ASP A 72 -6.49 -4.38 7.76
C ASP A 72 -5.62 -3.43 6.94
N LYS A 73 -4.30 -3.56 7.08
CA LYS A 73 -3.33 -2.78 6.33
C LYS A 73 -2.47 -3.66 5.44
N GLY A 74 -2.30 -3.22 4.21
CA GLY A 74 -1.27 -3.77 3.33
C GLY A 74 0.14 -3.40 3.81
N ALA A 75 1.16 -4.00 3.20
CA ALA A 75 2.55 -3.83 3.59
C ALA A 75 3.03 -2.36 3.67
N GLN A 76 2.54 -1.48 2.79
CA GLN A 76 2.90 -0.06 2.82
C GLN A 76 2.26 0.66 4.03
N GLY A 77 1.02 0.34 4.37
CA GLY A 77 0.34 0.89 5.55
C GLY A 77 0.96 0.40 6.85
N ILE A 78 1.39 -0.88 6.89
CA ILE A 78 2.18 -1.43 8.00
C ILE A 78 3.50 -0.66 8.15
N TYR A 79 4.27 -0.50 7.06
CA TYR A 79 5.52 0.27 7.09
C TYR A 79 5.31 1.68 7.63
N MET A 80 4.30 2.40 7.10
CA MET A 80 3.98 3.75 7.56
C MET A 80 3.62 3.77 9.05
N ARG A 81 2.92 2.76 9.56
CA ARG A 81 2.62 2.69 10.99
C ARG A 81 3.89 2.43 11.82
N LEU A 82 4.74 1.50 11.40
CA LEU A 82 5.97 1.15 12.12
C LEU A 82 6.94 2.34 12.26
N ILE A 83 7.13 3.14 11.21
CA ILE A 83 8.02 4.31 11.27
C ILE A 83 7.47 5.47 12.11
N HIS A 84 6.17 5.48 12.39
CA HIS A 84 5.51 6.48 13.25
C HIS A 84 5.21 5.95 14.65
N MET A 85 5.78 4.80 15.04
CA MET A 85 5.80 4.34 16.43
C MET A 85 6.87 5.09 17.23
N ASP A 86 6.78 5.00 18.56
CA ASP A 86 7.81 5.51 19.47
C ASP A 86 8.37 4.35 20.30
N PRO A 87 9.64 3.94 20.10
CA PRO A 87 10.56 4.43 19.07
C PRO A 87 10.18 3.97 17.64
N PRO A 88 10.68 4.66 16.59
CA PRO A 88 10.36 4.31 15.21
C PRO A 88 11.03 2.99 14.79
N ILE A 89 10.27 2.13 14.11
CA ILE A 89 10.73 0.82 13.67
C ILE A 89 10.91 0.84 12.15
N VAL A 90 12.17 0.77 11.70
CA VAL A 90 12.51 0.75 10.28
C VAL A 90 12.60 -0.69 9.78
N MET A 91 11.58 -1.11 9.03
CA MET A 91 11.53 -2.45 8.43
C MET A 91 11.33 -2.36 6.91
N ASN A 92 12.19 -3.02 6.13
CA ASN A 92 12.06 -3.02 4.67
C ASN A 92 10.71 -3.62 4.24
N VAL A 93 10.00 -2.94 3.34
CA VAL A 93 8.69 -3.38 2.83
C VAL A 93 8.74 -4.77 2.19
N LYS A 94 9.86 -5.19 1.58
CA LYS A 94 10.05 -6.56 1.07
C LYS A 94 10.05 -7.59 2.21
N LYS A 95 10.66 -7.26 3.36
CA LYS A 95 10.65 -8.10 4.56
C LYS A 95 9.24 -8.21 5.12
N ILE A 96 8.52 -7.09 5.22
CA ILE A 96 7.11 -7.07 5.64
C ILE A 96 6.27 -8.01 4.75
N ARG A 97 6.34 -7.85 3.42
CA ARG A 97 5.60 -8.73 2.48
C ARG A 97 5.97 -10.20 2.63
N ARG A 98 7.26 -10.51 2.79
CA ARG A 98 7.74 -11.88 3.01
C ARG A 98 7.16 -12.49 4.29
N LEU A 99 7.18 -11.74 5.39
CA LEU A 99 6.67 -12.19 6.69
C LEU A 99 5.14 -12.33 6.66
N MET A 100 4.42 -11.37 6.06
CA MET A 100 2.98 -11.47 5.83
C MET A 100 2.63 -12.77 5.07
N LYS A 101 3.34 -13.06 3.97
CA LYS A 101 3.14 -14.30 3.20
C LYS A 101 3.47 -15.55 4.03
N LYS A 102 4.59 -15.54 4.75
CA LYS A 102 5.08 -16.66 5.57
C LYS A 102 4.07 -17.07 6.65
N TYR A 103 3.45 -16.09 7.31
CA TYR A 103 2.50 -16.31 8.41
C TYR A 103 1.03 -16.17 7.98
N GLY A 104 0.73 -16.12 6.68
CA GLY A 104 -0.64 -16.11 6.16
C GLY A 104 -1.44 -14.83 6.45
N LEU A 105 -0.79 -13.70 6.72
CA LEU A 105 -1.45 -12.42 6.96
C LEU A 105 -1.83 -11.75 5.64
N ILE A 106 -3.13 -11.70 5.32
CA ILE A 106 -3.67 -11.18 4.07
C ILE A 106 -4.50 -9.93 4.35
N CYS A 107 -4.14 -8.80 3.74
CA CYS A 107 -4.99 -7.62 3.72
C CYS A 107 -5.96 -7.73 2.54
N GLU A 108 -7.25 -7.90 2.82
CA GLU A 108 -8.26 -7.90 1.76
C GLU A 108 -8.36 -6.53 1.10
N ILE A 109 -8.53 -6.53 -0.23
CA ILE A 109 -8.79 -5.29 -0.97
C ILE A 109 -10.21 -4.84 -0.61
N ARG A 110 -10.35 -3.67 0.02
CA ARG A 110 -11.66 -3.06 0.30
C ARG A 110 -12.46 -2.95 -1.01
N LYS A 111 -13.52 -3.75 -1.12
CA LYS A 111 -14.49 -3.63 -2.21
C LYS A 111 -15.20 -2.28 -2.09
N ALA A 112 -15.46 -1.64 -3.23
CA ALA A 112 -16.24 -0.41 -3.26
C ALA A 112 -17.62 -0.66 -2.65
N ASN A 113 -18.04 0.18 -1.70
CA ASN A 113 -19.32 0.06 -1.01
C ASN A 113 -20.47 0.02 -2.05
N PRO A 114 -21.27 -1.05 -2.12
CA PRO A 114 -22.35 -1.20 -3.09
C PRO A 114 -23.38 -0.06 -3.04
N TYR A 115 -23.72 0.43 -1.85
CA TYR A 115 -24.66 1.53 -1.67
C TYR A 115 -24.10 2.86 -2.19
N ARG A 116 -22.79 3.13 -2.01
CA ARG A 116 -22.16 4.32 -2.62
C ARG A 116 -22.13 4.23 -4.14
N ARG A 117 -21.91 3.03 -4.71
CA ARG A 117 -22.00 2.80 -6.16
C ARG A 117 -23.42 3.01 -6.68
N MET A 118 -24.41 2.46 -5.98
CA MET A 118 -25.83 2.55 -6.34
C MET A 118 -26.33 3.99 -6.21
N ALA A 119 -26.02 4.71 -5.14
CA ALA A 119 -26.34 6.13 -5.00
C ALA A 119 -25.68 6.99 -6.09
N LYS A 120 -24.45 6.65 -6.52
CA LYS A 120 -23.79 7.31 -7.67
C LYS A 120 -24.47 7.01 -9.00
N ALA A 121 -25.08 5.83 -9.15
CA ALA A 121 -25.82 5.45 -10.35
C ALA A 121 -27.27 5.99 -10.37
N ILE A 122 -27.90 6.11 -9.19
CA ILE A 122 -29.27 6.61 -9.02
C ILE A 122 -29.32 8.13 -9.02
N LYS A 123 -28.22 8.83 -8.69
CA LYS A 123 -28.12 10.26 -8.98
C LYS A 123 -28.32 10.44 -10.48
N THR A 124 -29.53 10.88 -10.83
CA THR A 124 -29.92 11.52 -12.08
C THR A 124 -29.04 12.74 -12.25
N ASN A 125 -27.79 12.51 -12.60
CA ASN A 125 -26.94 13.56 -13.12
C ASN A 125 -27.58 13.94 -14.45
N ASN A 126 -27.93 15.22 -14.60
CA ASN A 126 -27.71 15.88 -15.87
C ASN A 126 -26.22 15.73 -16.18
N VAL A 127 -25.79 14.57 -16.68
CA VAL A 127 -24.43 14.32 -17.12
C VAL A 127 -24.32 15.11 -18.41
N ALA A 128 -23.84 16.35 -18.30
CA ALA A 128 -23.40 17.07 -19.48
C ALA A 128 -22.35 16.22 -20.19
N ASP A 129 -22.42 16.16 -21.52
CA ASP A 129 -21.44 15.42 -22.30
C ASP A 129 -20.03 15.92 -21.98
N ASN A 130 -19.09 14.98 -21.80
CA ASN A 130 -17.70 15.32 -21.59
C ASN A 130 -17.07 15.79 -22.92
N LEU A 131 -17.21 17.08 -23.21
CA LEU A 131 -16.68 17.72 -24.41
C LEU A 131 -15.14 17.71 -24.43
N VAL A 132 -14.50 17.79 -23.26
CA VAL A 132 -13.04 17.88 -23.13
C VAL A 132 -12.36 16.56 -23.46
N LYS A 133 -12.98 15.41 -23.17
CA LYS A 133 -12.42 14.06 -23.41
C LYS A 133 -10.97 13.90 -22.92
N ARG A 134 -10.61 14.55 -21.81
CA ARG A 134 -9.25 14.65 -21.24
C ARG A 134 -8.20 15.32 -22.14
N GLN A 135 -8.60 16.00 -23.20
CA GLN A 135 -7.74 16.78 -24.09
C GLN A 135 -7.61 18.22 -23.58
N PHE A 136 -6.92 18.39 -22.45
CA PHE A 136 -6.80 19.69 -21.77
C PHE A 136 -5.94 20.72 -22.52
N GLU A 137 -5.05 20.24 -23.40
CA GLU A 137 -4.07 21.09 -24.10
C GLU A 137 -4.38 21.27 -25.60
N ALA A 138 -5.43 20.63 -26.12
CA ALA A 138 -5.68 20.58 -27.57
C ALA A 138 -6.21 21.89 -28.17
N TYR A 139 -6.75 22.79 -27.34
CA TYR A 139 -7.51 23.96 -27.80
C TYR A 139 -6.76 25.30 -27.61
N GLY A 140 -5.60 25.28 -26.95
CA GLY A 140 -4.80 26.47 -26.63
C GLY A 140 -5.18 27.17 -25.31
N PRO A 141 -4.46 28.26 -24.95
CA PRO A 141 -4.69 29.00 -23.71
C PRO A 141 -6.11 29.55 -23.57
N ARG A 142 -6.62 29.54 -22.34
CA ARG A 142 -7.92 30.12 -21.94
C ARG A 142 -9.15 29.51 -22.61
N LYS A 143 -9.03 28.32 -23.22
CA LYS A 143 -10.17 27.59 -23.80
C LYS A 143 -10.83 26.62 -22.83
N ILE A 144 -10.02 26.02 -21.96
CA ILE A 144 -10.51 25.11 -20.92
C ILE A 144 -10.03 25.66 -19.59
N LEU A 145 -10.98 26.10 -18.78
CA LEU A 145 -10.74 26.55 -17.41
C LEU A 145 -11.20 25.46 -16.47
N LEU A 146 -10.35 25.12 -15.50
CA LEU A 146 -10.69 24.18 -14.44
C LEU A 146 -10.88 24.97 -13.15
N THR A 147 -11.90 24.61 -12.40
CA THR A 147 -12.20 25.24 -11.11
C THR A 147 -12.32 24.16 -10.05
N ASP A 148 -11.83 24.48 -8.85
CA ASP A 148 -11.98 23.60 -7.69
C ASP A 148 -12.00 24.43 -6.40
N ILE A 149 -12.64 23.87 -5.37
CA ILE A 149 -12.66 24.42 -4.03
C ILE A 149 -11.96 23.42 -3.11
N THR A 150 -10.86 23.85 -2.51
CA THR A 150 -10.11 23.04 -1.53
C THR A 150 -10.10 23.70 -0.17
N TYR A 151 -10.02 22.90 0.89
CA TYR A 151 -9.83 23.40 2.25
C TYR A 151 -8.36 23.36 2.64
N ILE A 152 -7.92 24.36 3.39
CA ILE A 152 -6.56 24.52 3.91
C ILE A 152 -6.67 24.56 5.43
N PRO A 153 -6.11 23.58 6.15
CA PRO A 153 -6.06 23.64 7.61
C PRO A 153 -5.12 24.76 8.06
N PHE A 154 -5.61 25.64 8.93
CA PHE A 154 -4.86 26.80 9.43
C PHE A 154 -5.26 27.13 10.88
N ASN A 155 -4.31 27.12 11.81
CA ASN A 155 -4.51 27.49 13.23
C ASN A 155 -5.69 26.80 13.93
N GLY A 156 -5.93 25.51 13.64
CA GLY A 156 -7.03 24.75 14.24
C GLY A 156 -8.39 24.98 13.58
N GLU A 157 -8.46 25.84 12.57
CA GLU A 157 -9.63 26.07 11.72
C GLU A 157 -9.34 25.65 10.27
N PHE A 158 -10.34 25.76 9.41
CA PHE A 158 -10.21 25.54 7.97
C PHE A 158 -10.51 26.83 7.21
N CYS A 159 -9.66 27.14 6.24
CA CYS A 159 -9.94 28.16 5.22
C CYS A 159 -10.27 27.47 3.90
N TYR A 160 -11.18 28.03 3.12
CA TYR A 160 -11.60 27.51 1.82
C TYR A 160 -10.99 28.36 0.71
N LEU A 161 -10.33 27.70 -0.23
CA LEU A 161 -9.68 28.31 -1.39
C LEU A 161 -10.46 27.91 -2.64
N SER A 162 -11.01 28.89 -3.35
CA SER A 162 -11.56 28.73 -4.69
C SER A 162 -10.51 29.19 -5.70
N THR A 163 -10.27 28.39 -6.73
CA THR A 163 -9.25 28.66 -7.75
C THR A 163 -9.76 28.41 -9.15
N ILE A 164 -9.27 29.19 -10.11
CA ILE A 164 -9.47 28.98 -11.54
C ILE A 164 -8.10 28.85 -12.20
N ILE A 165 -7.86 27.70 -12.84
CA ILE A 165 -6.62 27.39 -13.55
C ILE A 165 -6.88 27.22 -15.04
N ASP A 166 -6.00 27.77 -15.87
CA ASP A 166 -6.01 27.49 -17.30
C ASP A 166 -5.42 26.10 -17.56
N ALA A 167 -6.19 25.23 -18.22
CA ALA A 167 -5.80 23.84 -18.42
C ALA A 167 -4.62 23.69 -19.38
N PHE A 168 -4.38 24.66 -20.27
CA PHE A 168 -3.25 24.65 -21.20
C PHE A 168 -1.96 25.13 -20.52
N THR A 169 -1.95 26.37 -20.01
CA THR A 169 -0.73 27.00 -19.43
C THR A 169 -0.44 26.57 -17.99
N LYS A 170 -1.40 25.95 -17.30
CA LYS A 170 -1.38 25.65 -15.86
C LYS A 170 -1.25 26.88 -14.95
N GLN A 171 -1.47 28.09 -15.50
CA GLN A 171 -1.45 29.31 -14.70
C GLN A 171 -2.74 29.44 -13.88
N ILE A 172 -2.58 29.86 -12.62
CA ILE A 172 -3.71 30.28 -11.79
C ILE A 172 -4.16 31.65 -12.28
N LEU A 173 -5.36 31.71 -12.84
CA LEU A 173 -5.94 32.96 -13.36
C LEU A 173 -6.62 33.77 -12.25
N SER A 174 -7.22 33.10 -11.27
CA SER A 174 -7.89 33.75 -10.15
C SER A 174 -7.95 32.83 -8.95
N TYR A 175 -7.94 33.40 -7.76
CA TYR A 175 -8.16 32.71 -6.51
C TYR A 175 -8.75 33.63 -5.44
N VAL A 176 -9.60 33.07 -4.57
CA VAL A 176 -10.18 33.77 -3.41
C VAL A 176 -10.20 32.82 -2.21
N LEU A 177 -9.90 33.37 -1.03
CA LEU A 177 -9.94 32.66 0.24
C LEU A 177 -11.17 33.09 1.06
N SER A 178 -11.81 32.14 1.73
CA SER A 178 -12.95 32.38 2.60
C SER A 178 -12.87 31.54 3.88
N LYS A 179 -13.52 32.02 4.95
CA LYS A 179 -13.74 31.23 6.17
C LYS A 179 -15.03 30.40 6.12
N SER A 180 -15.91 30.68 5.16
CA SER A 180 -17.18 29.98 4.94
C SER A 180 -17.20 29.30 3.57
N LEU A 181 -17.95 28.21 3.44
CA LEU A 181 -18.18 27.50 2.17
C LEU A 181 -19.41 28.07 1.42
N GLU A 182 -19.73 29.34 1.65
CA GLU A 182 -20.80 30.06 0.97
C GLU A 182 -20.49 30.30 -0.50
N VAL A 183 -21.50 30.60 -1.31
CA VAL A 183 -21.35 30.73 -2.77
C VAL A 183 -20.59 32.00 -3.17
N ASP A 184 -20.61 33.03 -2.33
CA ASP A 184 -20.17 34.37 -2.68
C ASP A 184 -18.69 34.44 -3.08
N PHE A 185 -17.78 33.76 -2.36
CA PHE A 185 -16.36 33.76 -2.69
C PHE A 185 -16.05 33.02 -4.00
N VAL A 186 -16.90 32.06 -4.38
CA VAL A 186 -16.78 31.35 -5.66
C VAL A 186 -17.14 32.28 -6.80
N LEU A 187 -18.24 33.05 -6.66
CA LEU A 187 -18.63 34.07 -7.62
C LEU A 187 -17.57 35.18 -7.72
N GLU A 188 -17.01 35.61 -6.60
CA GLU A 188 -15.91 36.57 -6.56
C GLU A 188 -14.69 36.05 -7.33
N THR A 189 -14.36 34.76 -7.21
CA THR A 189 -13.25 34.15 -7.95
C THR A 189 -13.50 34.24 -9.46
N VAL A 190 -14.73 33.98 -9.91
CA VAL A 190 -15.12 34.05 -11.33
C VAL A 190 -15.08 35.49 -11.83
N ASN A 191 -15.66 36.43 -11.09
CA ASN A 191 -15.67 37.85 -11.46
C ASN A 191 -14.24 38.41 -11.55
N THR A 192 -13.40 38.10 -10.57
CA THR A 192 -11.97 38.50 -10.57
C THR A 192 -11.22 37.96 -11.79
N MET A 193 -11.55 36.75 -12.25
CA MET A 193 -10.94 36.17 -13.45
C MET A 193 -11.37 36.93 -14.70
N ILE A 194 -12.67 37.20 -14.84
CA ILE A 194 -13.25 37.94 -15.99
C ILE A 194 -12.71 39.37 -16.06
N GLU A 195 -12.51 40.03 -14.91
CA GLU A 195 -11.98 41.39 -14.87
C GLU A 195 -10.50 41.49 -15.27
N LYS A 196 -9.69 40.47 -14.97
CA LYS A 196 -8.24 40.49 -15.18
C LYS A 196 -7.79 39.87 -16.50
N HIS A 197 -8.63 39.07 -17.17
CA HIS A 197 -8.24 38.22 -18.29
C HIS A 197 -9.27 38.16 -19.40
#